data_AF-A0A7C4ZJT0-F1
#
_entry.id   AF-A0A7C4ZJT0-F1
#
_cell.length_a   1.000
_cell.length_b   1.000
_cell.length_c   1.000
_cell.angle_alpha   90.00
_cell.angle_beta   90.00
_cell.angle_gamma   90.00
#
_symmetry.space_group_name_H-M   'P 1'
#
loop_
_entity.id
_entity.type
_entity.pdbx_description
1 polymer ?
#
loop_
_entity_poly.entity_id
_entity_poly.type
_entity_poly.pdbx_seq_one_letter_code
_entity_poly.pdbx_strand_id
1 'polypeptide(L)'
;MKGAIVFLLVFFLLTFVTLGSPDIPPGKTIYEMLNVPETDYPVLGVPATKLVISIFNGVVYGFIAWLIYTLVARSKEKGQTKVDVSVHIHEKEGEKPQVSTEKS
;
A
#
# COMPACT_ATOMS: atom_id res chain seq x y z
N MET A 1 -5.83 -4.41 -3.52
CA MET A 1 -5.49 -3.35 -4.51
C MET A 1 -4.71 -2.18 -3.90
N LYS A 2 -4.96 -1.75 -2.65
CA LYS A 2 -4.30 -0.57 -2.04
C LYS A 2 -2.76 -0.60 -2.10
N GLY A 3 -2.12 -1.75 -1.84
CA GLY A 3 -0.66 -1.87 -1.94
C GLY A 3 -0.10 -1.64 -3.34
N ALA A 4 -0.77 -2.13 -4.38
CA ALA A 4 -0.34 -1.91 -5.77
C ALA A 4 -0.36 -0.42 -6.15
N ILE A 5 -1.31 0.34 -5.62
CA ILE A 5 -1.36 1.80 -5.83
C ILE A 5 -0.15 2.48 -5.17
N VAL A 6 0.23 2.06 -3.96
CA VAL A 6 1.43 2.57 -3.29
C VAL A 6 2.69 2.25 -4.10
N PHE A 7 2.80 1.02 -4.60
CA PHE A 7 3.88 0.62 -5.50
C PHE A 7 3.96 1.55 -6.72
N LEU A 8 2.84 1.74 -7.44
CA LEU A 8 2.82 2.55 -8.65
C LEU A 8 3.18 4.01 -8.39
N LEU A 9 2.66 4.61 -7.33
CA LEU A 9 2.98 6.00 -6.97
C LEU A 9 4.47 6.17 -6.68
N VAL A 10 5.06 5.30 -5.88
CA VAL A 10 6.50 5.34 -5.55
C VAL A 10 7.34 5.04 -6.78
N PHE A 11 6.94 4.06 -7.58
CA PHE A 11 7.61 3.67 -8.82
C PHE A 11 7.74 4.86 -9.78
N PHE A 12 6.62 5.51 -10.13
CA PHE A 12 6.66 6.65 -11.05
C PHE A 12 7.45 7.81 -10.47
N LEU A 13 7.21 8.16 -9.20
CA LEU A 13 7.90 9.28 -8.54
C LEU A 13 9.41 9.08 -8.57
N LEU A 14 9.92 7.92 -8.17
CA LEU A 14 11.36 7.67 -8.14
C LEU A 14 11.97 7.43 -9.52
N THR A 15 11.20 6.93 -10.48
CA THR A 15 11.65 6.85 -11.88
C THR A 15 11.90 8.26 -12.42
N PHE A 16 10.96 9.19 -12.25
CA PHE A 16 11.13 10.58 -12.70
C PHE A 16 12.27 11.30 -11.99
N VAL A 17 12.40 11.11 -10.67
CA VAL A 17 13.52 11.69 -9.89
C VAL A 17 14.86 11.13 -10.38
N THR A 18 14.97 9.82 -10.58
CA THR A 18 16.20 9.20 -11.08
C THR A 18 16.52 9.64 -12.52
N LEU A 19 15.51 9.93 -13.34
CA LEU A 19 15.73 10.42 -14.70
C LEU A 19 16.50 11.75 -14.71
N GLY A 20 16.23 12.63 -13.72
CA GLY A 20 16.99 13.87 -13.50
C GLY A 20 18.32 13.67 -12.78
N SER A 21 18.51 12.55 -12.07
CA SER A 21 19.70 12.24 -11.28
C SER A 21 19.97 10.73 -11.25
N PRO A 22 20.66 10.18 -12.28
CA PRO A 22 20.85 8.74 -12.44
C PRO A 22 21.85 8.12 -11.45
N ASP A 23 22.59 8.94 -10.71
CA ASP A 23 23.55 8.49 -9.70
C ASP A 23 22.88 8.00 -8.40
N ILE A 24 21.55 8.06 -8.31
CA ILE A 24 20.80 7.49 -7.20
C ILE A 24 20.98 5.95 -7.25
N PRO A 25 21.58 5.30 -6.23
CA PRO A 25 21.62 3.85 -6.17
C PRO A 25 20.19 3.28 -5.98
N PRO A 26 19.93 1.98 -6.20
CA PRO A 26 20.85 0.90 -6.60
C PRO A 26 21.00 0.71 -8.13
N GLY A 27 20.25 1.44 -8.95
CA GLY A 27 20.13 1.18 -10.39
C GLY A 27 21.44 1.29 -11.14
N LYS A 28 22.25 2.32 -10.85
CA LYS A 28 23.59 2.47 -11.42
C LYS A 28 24.51 1.34 -10.97
N THR A 29 24.48 0.98 -9.69
CA THR A 29 25.27 -0.12 -9.14
C THR A 29 24.91 -1.46 -9.79
N ILE A 30 23.62 -1.75 -10.00
CA ILE A 30 23.17 -2.96 -10.71
C ILE A 30 23.65 -2.94 -12.16
N TYR A 31 23.57 -1.79 -12.83
CA TYR A 31 24.01 -1.65 -14.21
C TYR A 31 25.52 -1.89 -14.37
N GLU A 32 26.33 -1.30 -13.47
CA GLU A 32 27.77 -1.52 -13.39
C GLU A 32 28.11 -2.98 -13.09
N MET A 33 27.38 -3.63 -12.17
CA MET A 33 27.55 -5.06 -11.85
C MET A 33 27.24 -5.98 -13.03
N LEU A 34 26.29 -5.61 -13.89
CA LEU A 34 25.98 -6.35 -15.10
C LEU A 34 27.03 -6.15 -16.20
N ASN A 35 27.99 -5.23 -16.00
CA ASN A 35 29.07 -4.92 -16.93
C ASN A 35 28.57 -4.64 -18.36
N VAL A 36 27.40 -3.99 -18.46
CA VAL A 36 26.78 -3.61 -19.73
C VAL A 36 27.41 -2.30 -20.20
N PRO A 37 27.78 -2.17 -21.48
CA PRO A 37 28.33 -0.93 -21.99
C PRO A 37 27.31 0.20 -21.91
N GLU A 38 27.72 1.33 -21.34
CA GLU A 38 26.91 2.54 -21.34
C GLU A 38 26.71 3.06 -22.76
N THR A 39 25.51 3.54 -23.05
CA THR A 39 25.16 4.09 -24.35
C THR A 39 24.33 5.35 -24.21
N ASP A 40 24.75 6.36 -24.97
CA ASP A 40 24.02 7.61 -25.12
C ASP A 40 22.96 7.55 -26.23
N TYR A 41 22.65 6.35 -26.73
CA TYR A 41 21.60 6.18 -27.73
C TYR A 41 20.28 6.77 -27.19
N PRO A 42 19.73 7.80 -27.85
CA PRO A 42 18.58 8.51 -27.32
C PRO A 42 17.29 7.73 -27.59
N VAL A 43 16.54 7.47 -26.52
CA VAL A 43 15.19 6.91 -26.57
C VAL A 43 14.26 7.98 -26.02
N LEU A 44 13.36 8.49 -26.86
CA LEU A 44 12.49 9.63 -26.51
C LEU A 44 13.27 10.88 -26.03
N GLY A 45 14.49 11.07 -26.53
CA GLY A 45 15.36 12.19 -26.14
C GLY A 45 16.15 11.99 -24.85
N VAL A 46 16.05 10.82 -24.21
CA VAL A 46 16.81 10.46 -23.00
C VAL A 46 17.78 9.32 -23.31
N PRO A 47 19.05 9.37 -22.83
CA PRO A 47 19.99 8.26 -22.99
C PRO A 47 19.42 6.93 -22.49
N ALA A 48 19.55 5.86 -23.29
CA ALA A 48 19.00 4.55 -22.94
C ALA A 48 19.53 4.02 -21.60
N THR A 49 20.82 4.23 -21.30
CA THR A 49 21.41 3.87 -20.00
C THR A 49 20.68 4.55 -18.83
N LYS A 50 20.36 5.84 -18.94
CA LYS A 50 19.64 6.57 -17.88
C LYS A 50 18.22 6.03 -17.68
N LEU A 51 17.53 5.68 -18.78
CA LEU A 51 16.20 5.07 -18.70
C LEU A 51 16.25 3.73 -17.96
N VAL A 52 17.20 2.86 -18.32
CA VAL A 52 17.36 1.56 -17.68
C VAL A 52 17.65 1.71 -16.19
N ILE A 53 18.61 2.58 -15.81
CA ILE A 53 18.95 2.87 -14.42
C ILE A 53 17.72 3.39 -13.65
N SER A 54 16.95 4.32 -14.26
CA SER A 54 15.75 4.89 -13.63
C SER A 54 14.65 3.87 -13.36
N ILE A 55 14.44 2.92 -14.28
CA ILE A 55 13.46 1.86 -14.13
C ILE A 55 13.89 0.92 -12.99
N PHE A 56 15.17 0.53 -12.95
CA PHE A 56 15.68 -0.32 -11.85
C PHE A 56 15.47 0.33 -10.49
N ASN A 57 15.77 1.62 -10.35
CA ASN A 57 15.50 2.37 -9.12
C ASN A 57 14.01 2.37 -8.76
N GLY A 58 13.15 2.73 -9.72
CA GLY A 58 11.71 2.75 -9.51
C GLY A 58 11.18 1.41 -9.04
N VAL A 59 11.61 0.30 -9.66
CA VAL A 59 11.19 -1.06 -9.29
C VAL A 59 11.66 -1.42 -7.89
N VAL A 60 12.95 -1.24 -7.58
CA VAL A 60 13.53 -1.66 -6.30
C VAL A 60 12.89 -0.88 -5.15
N TYR A 61 12.85 0.45 -5.25
CA TYR A 61 12.26 1.28 -4.20
C TYR A 61 10.74 1.14 -4.11
N GLY A 62 10.06 0.99 -5.25
CA GLY A 62 8.64 0.69 -5.28
C GLY A 62 8.34 -0.61 -4.54
N PHE A 63 9.13 -1.65 -4.77
CA PHE A 63 8.99 -2.94 -4.12
C PHE A 63 9.24 -2.86 -2.61
N ILE A 64 10.29 -2.14 -2.19
CA ILE A 64 10.59 -1.89 -0.77
C ILE A 64 9.43 -1.13 -0.10
N ALA A 65 8.95 -0.05 -0.70
CA ALA A 65 7.84 0.74 -0.14
C ALA A 65 6.55 -0.08 -0.05
N TRP A 66 6.27 -0.90 -1.07
CA TRP A 66 5.12 -1.80 -1.06
C TRP A 66 5.24 -2.88 0.02
N LEU A 67 6.43 -3.44 0.24
CA LEU A 67 6.68 -4.39 1.32
C LEU A 67 6.43 -3.74 2.69
N ILE A 68 6.99 -2.55 2.92
CA ILE A 68 6.77 -1.79 4.17
C ILE A 68 5.28 -1.54 4.38
N TYR A 69 4.58 -1.05 3.36
CA TYR A 69 3.15 -0.80 3.42
C TYR A 69 2.38 -2.09 3.78
N THR A 70 2.72 -3.21 3.14
CA THR A 70 2.06 -4.49 3.37
C THR A 70 2.28 -4.99 4.79
N LEU A 71 3.50 -4.88 5.33
CA LEU A 71 3.82 -5.27 6.70
C LEU A 71 3.09 -4.40 7.73
N VAL A 72 3.05 -3.09 7.53
CA VAL A 72 2.37 -2.14 8.42
C VAL A 72 0.85 -2.33 8.37
N ALA A 73 0.27 -2.48 7.17
CA ALA A 73 -1.16 -2.72 7.00
C ALA A 73 -1.60 -4.01 7.70
N ARG A 74 -0.82 -5.09 7.57
CA ARG A 74 -1.11 -6.38 8.21
C ARG A 74 -1.04 -6.34 9.74
N SER A 75 -0.22 -5.45 10.32
CA SER A 75 -0.19 -5.22 11.77
C SER A 75 -1.42 -4.47 12.27
N LYS A 76 -1.97 -3.54 11.48
CA LYS A 76 -3.16 -2.76 11.88
C LYS A 76 -4.45 -3.58 11.85
N GLU A 77 -4.58 -4.55 10.95
CA GLU A 77 -5.78 -5.40 10.85
C GLU A 77 -5.96 -6.35 12.05
N LYS A 78 -4.88 -6.70 12.76
CA LYS A 78 -4.97 -7.47 14.02
C LYS A 78 -5.54 -6.69 15.20
N GLY A 79 -5.64 -5.35 15.10
CA GLY A 79 -6.13 -4.48 16.18
C GLY A 79 -7.64 -4.21 16.13
N GLN A 80 -8.34 -4.64 15.08
CA GLN A 80 -9.80 -4.52 15.02
C GLN A 80 -10.44 -5.80 15.55
N THR A 81 -10.38 -5.98 16.87
CA THR A 81 -11.41 -6.74 17.58
C THR A 81 -12.73 -6.04 17.24
N LYS A 82 -13.51 -6.62 16.34
CA LYS A 82 -14.92 -6.26 16.19
C LYS A 82 -15.56 -6.47 17.57
N VAL A 83 -15.75 -5.40 18.32
CA VAL A 83 -16.62 -5.41 19.49
C VAL A 83 -18.02 -5.54 18.91
N ASP A 84 -18.46 -6.79 18.73
CA ASP A 84 -19.86 -7.11 18.51
C ASP A 84 -20.58 -6.73 19.80
N VAL A 85 -21.16 -5.53 19.83
CA VAL A 85 -22.10 -5.14 20.89
C VAL A 85 -23.39 -5.88 20.59
N SER A 86 -23.45 -7.15 21.00
CA SER A 86 -24.68 -7.92 21.03
C SER A 86 -25.55 -7.32 22.12
N VAL A 87 -26.47 -6.43 21.74
CA VAL A 87 -27.51 -5.92 22.64
C VAL A 87 -28.44 -7.10 22.96
N HIS A 88 -28.14 -7.83 24.02
CA HIS A 88 -29.09 -8.72 24.65
C HIS A 88 -30.19 -7.87 25.28
N ILE A 89 -31.27 -7.63 24.54
CA ILE A 89 -32.53 -7.18 25.13
C ILE A 89 -33.04 -8.34 25.97
N HIS A 90 -32.82 -8.27 27.28
CA HIS A 90 -33.63 -9.03 28.23
C HIS A 90 -35.02 -8.41 28.23
N GLU A 91 -35.88 -8.91 27.34
CA GLU A 91 -37.31 -8.75 27.48
C GLU A 91 -37.71 -9.50 28.75
N LYS A 92 -38.08 -8.75 29.79
CA LYS A 92 -38.60 -9.32 31.02
C LYS A 92 -39.91 -10.02 30.70
N GLU A 93 -39.86 -11.33 30.67
CA GLU A 93 -41.02 -12.19 30.73
C GLU A 93 -41.75 -11.94 32.08
N GLY A 94 -43.00 -11.47 32.00
CA GLY A 94 -43.95 -11.57 33.10
C GLY A 94 -44.40 -10.26 33.74
N GLU A 95 -45.36 -9.58 33.11
CA GLU A 95 -46.41 -8.88 33.86
C GLU A 95 -47.76 -9.13 33.16
N LYS A 96 -48.47 -10.17 33.63
CA LYS A 96 -49.89 -10.36 33.30
C LYS A 96 -50.65 -9.11 33.79
N PRO A 97 -51.51 -8.49 32.97
CA PRO A 97 -52.47 -7.55 33.51
C PRO A 97 -53.48 -8.32 34.37
N GLN A 98 -53.38 -8.15 35.70
CA GLN A 98 -54.45 -8.50 36.60
C GLN A 98 -55.54 -7.43 36.55
N VAL A 99 -56.68 -7.85 36.02
CA VAL A 99 -58.08 -7.45 36.29
C VAL A 99 -58.29 -6.32 37.31
N SER A 100 -59.01 -5.28 36.91
CA SER A 100 -59.96 -4.58 37.78
C SER A 100 -61.30 -4.44 37.08
N THR A 101 -62.23 -5.32 37.44
CA THR A 101 -63.67 -5.11 37.31
C THR A 101 -64.07 -3.90 38.14
N GLU A 102 -64.66 -2.88 37.51
CA GLU A 102 -65.50 -1.93 38.22
C GLU A 102 -66.84 -1.81 37.50
N LYS A 103 -67.90 -2.21 38.21
CA LYS A 103 -69.31 -2.04 37.90
C LYS A 103 -69.64 -0.55 37.75
N SER A 104 -70.42 -0.19 36.74
CA SER A 104 -71.75 0.42 36.95
C SER A 104 -72.59 0.37 35.68
#